data_AF-A0A536P2N9-F1
#
_entry.id   AF-A0A536P2N9-F1
#
_cell.length_a   1.000
_cell.length_b   1.000
_cell.length_c   1.000
_cell.angle_alpha   90.00
_cell.angle_beta   90.00
_cell.angle_gamma   90.00
#
_symmetry.space_group_name_H-M   'P 1'
#
loop_
_entity.id
_entity.type
_entity.pdbx_description
1 polymer ?
#
loop_
_entity_poly.entity_id
_entity_poly.type
_entity_poly.pdbx_seq_one_letter_code
_entity_poly.pdbx_strand_id
1 'polypeptide(L)' 'YKGLIQVAAGCLHYSRHNRRGAINKWSSGAGYLRPYLPVHKGVRLAPLVEAVDRFLVAMDGRGWPELEMPRIVQE' A
#
# COMPACT_ATOMS: atom_id res chain seq x y z
N TYR A 1 9.93 -6.13 -6.93
CA TYR A 1 10.45 -5.34 -5.78
C TYR A 1 10.01 -3.87 -5.78
N LYS A 2 10.06 -3.13 -6.90
CA LYS A 2 9.62 -1.72 -6.97
C LYS A 2 8.26 -1.45 -6.32
N GLY A 3 7.27 -2.30 -6.56
CA GLY A 3 5.94 -2.19 -5.93
C GLY A 3 5.99 -2.21 -4.40
N LEU A 4 6.69 -3.18 -3.80
CA LEU A 4 6.86 -3.28 -2.34
C LEU A 4 7.53 -2.03 -1.75
N ILE A 5 8.56 -1.50 -2.42
CA ILE A 5 9.25 -0.28 -2.00
C ILE A 5 8.31 0.94 -2.03
N GLN A 6 7.48 1.06 -3.08
CA GLN A 6 6.50 2.16 -3.16
C GLN A 6 5.44 2.03 -2.07
N VAL A 7 4.98 0.81 -1.75
CA VAL A 7 4.03 0.60 -0.64
C VAL A 7 4.64 1.06 0.69
N ALA A 8 5.88 0.66 0.98
CA ALA A 8 6.60 1.10 2.19
C ALA A 8 6.81 2.63 2.22
N ALA A 9 7.18 3.24 1.09
CA ALA A 9 7.30 4.69 0.98
C ALA A 9 5.95 5.40 1.22
N GLY A 10 4.84 4.81 0.78
CA GLY A 10 3.50 5.30 1.08
C GLY A 10 3.22 5.32 2.59
N CYS A 11 3.60 4.26 3.30
CA CYS A 11 3.49 4.20 4.77
C CYS A 11 4.33 5.28 5.46
N LEU A 12 5.53 5.58 4.96
CA LEU A 12 6.38 6.67 5.46
C LEU A 12 5.76 8.05 5.20
N HIS A 13 5.14 8.27 4.03
CA HIS A 13 4.43 9.52 3.78
C HIS A 13 3.19 9.65 4.65
N TYR A 14 2.51 8.55 4.93
CA TYR A 14 1.39 8.52 5.87
C TYR A 14 1.82 8.92 7.28
N SER A 15 2.89 8.36 7.84
CA SER A 15 3.36 8.77 9.18
C SER A 15 3.76 10.25 9.26
N ARG A 16 4.12 10.86 8.14
CA ARG A 16 4.45 12.29 8.01
C ARG A 16 3.24 13.20 7.69
N HIS A 17 2.01 12.67 7.76
CA HIS A 17 0.79 13.41 7.39
C HIS A 17 0.81 14.01 5.97
N ASN A 18 1.55 13.36 5.05
CA ASN A 18 1.66 13.80 3.66
C ASN A 18 0.68 13.01 2.78
N ARG A 19 -0.56 13.51 2.66
CA ARG A 19 -1.65 12.87 1.91
C ARG A 19 -1.28 12.55 0.47
N ARG A 20 -0.79 13.57 -0.26
CA ARG A 20 -0.44 13.45 -1.67
C ARG A 20 0.66 12.40 -1.87
N GLY A 21 1.69 12.42 -1.01
CA GLY A 21 2.77 11.45 -1.02
C GLY A 21 2.27 10.02 -0.75
N ALA A 22 1.43 9.83 0.27
CA ALA A 22 0.88 8.53 0.62
C ALA A 22 0.06 7.94 -0.54
N ILE A 23 -0.92 8.70 -1.05
CA ILE A 23 -1.80 8.27 -2.15
C ILE A 23 -1.00 7.92 -3.41
N ASN A 24 -0.07 8.79 -3.84
CA ASN A 24 0.72 8.56 -5.06
C ASN A 24 1.57 7.28 -4.96
N LYS A 25 2.17 7.04 -3.79
CA LYS A 25 3.05 5.90 -3.55
C LYS A 25 2.27 4.60 -3.40
N TRP A 26 1.15 4.62 -2.70
CA TRP A 26 0.24 3.49 -2.59
C TRP A 26 -0.40 3.10 -3.92
N SER A 27 -0.94 4.06 -4.67
CA SER A 27 -1.56 3.79 -5.98
C SER A 27 -0.55 3.19 -6.98
N SER A 28 0.64 3.82 -7.11
CA SER A 28 1.69 3.27 -7.99
C SER A 28 2.24 1.93 -7.49
N GLY A 29 2.40 1.77 -6.17
CA GLY A 29 2.85 0.53 -5.54
C GLY A 29 1.90 -0.64 -5.82
N ALA A 30 0.60 -0.46 -5.59
CA ALA A 30 -0.42 -1.42 -5.93
C ALA A 30 -0.41 -1.75 -7.43
N GLY A 31 -0.34 -0.72 -8.29
CA GLY A 31 -0.24 -0.90 -9.74
C GLY A 31 0.93 -1.80 -10.18
N TYR A 32 2.12 -1.63 -9.58
CA TYR A 32 3.27 -2.49 -9.87
C TYR A 32 3.14 -3.92 -9.32
N LEU A 33 2.32 -4.15 -8.30
CA LEU A 33 2.15 -5.47 -7.67
C LEU A 33 1.04 -6.30 -8.33
N ARG A 34 0.01 -5.66 -8.90
CA ARG A 34 -1.16 -6.33 -9.51
C ARG A 34 -0.80 -7.45 -10.51
N PRO A 35 0.20 -7.32 -11.40
CA PRO A 35 0.56 -8.40 -12.34
C PRO A 35 1.15 -9.66 -11.67
N TYR A 36 1.53 -9.59 -10.39
CA TYR A 36 2.18 -10.68 -9.66
C TYR A 36 1.27 -11.32 -8.60
N LEU A 37 -0.01 -10.97 -8.62
CA LEU A 37 -1.00 -11.58 -7.73
C LEU A 37 -1.23 -13.07 -8.09
N PRO A 38 -1.63 -13.91 -7.12
CA PRO A 38 -1.84 -13.59 -5.70
C PRO A 38 -0.57 -13.70 -4.83
N VAL A 39 0.42 -14.49 -5.29
CA VAL A 39 1.66 -14.81 -4.58
C VAL A 39 2.82 -14.70 -5.57
N HIS A 40 3.93 -14.11 -5.13
CA HIS A 40 5.14 -14.05 -5.95
C HIS A 40 6.37 -14.27 -5.10
N LYS A 41 7.17 -15.29 -5.46
CA LYS A 41 8.38 -15.68 -4.72
C LYS A 41 8.13 -15.89 -3.21
N GLY A 42 7.06 -16.60 -2.88
CA GLY A 42 6.67 -16.91 -1.49
C GLY A 42 6.07 -15.72 -0.72
N VAL A 43 5.89 -14.55 -1.34
CA VAL A 43 5.25 -13.39 -0.72
C VAL A 43 3.78 -13.33 -1.11
N ARG A 44 2.88 -13.30 -0.12
CA ARG A 44 1.44 -13.15 -0.34
C ARG A 44 1.13 -11.69 -0.68
N LEU A 45 1.00 -11.40 -1.97
CA LEU A 45 0.77 -10.05 -2.48
C LEU A 45 -0.70 -9.63 -2.47
N ALA A 46 -1.64 -10.58 -2.58
CA ALA A 46 -3.07 -10.30 -2.52
C ALA A 46 -3.49 -9.50 -1.26
N PRO A 47 -3.22 -9.97 -0.02
CA PRO A 47 -3.61 -9.23 1.19
C PRO A 47 -2.93 -7.87 1.30
N LEU A 48 -1.70 -7.73 0.76
CA LEU A 48 -0.98 -6.46 0.73
C LEU A 48 -1.66 -5.46 -0.21
N VAL A 49 -2.03 -5.88 -1.43
CA VAL A 49 -2.71 -5.03 -2.41
C VAL A 49 -4.11 -4.64 -1.92
N GLU A 50 -4.84 -5.58 -1.33
CA GLU A 50 -6.16 -5.31 -0.75
C GLU A 50 -6.09 -4.29 0.40
N ALA A 51 -5.08 -4.38 1.27
CA ALA A 51 -4.89 -3.39 2.33
C ALA A 51 -4.62 -1.98 1.75
N VAL A 52 -3.77 -1.91 0.73
CA VAL A 52 -3.47 -0.64 0.05
C VAL A 52 -4.71 -0.05 -0.63
N ASP A 53 -5.54 -0.89 -1.25
CA ASP A 53 -6.80 -0.43 -1.86
C ASP A 53 -7.75 0.15 -0.80
N ARG A 54 -7.86 -0.47 0.38
CA ARG A 54 -8.63 0.08 1.51
C ARG A 54 -8.07 1.42 2.01
N PHE A 55 -6.75 1.58 2.05
CA PHE A 55 -6.15 2.86 2.43
C PHE A 55 -6.48 3.97 1.44
N LEU A 56 -6.43 3.67 0.13
CA LEU A 56 -6.76 4.65 -0.90
C LEU A 56 -8.21 5.12 -0.77
N VAL A 57 -9.14 4.20 -0.50
CA VAL A 57 -10.55 4.54 -0.22
C VAL A 57 -10.67 5.41 1.03
N ALA A 58 -10.02 5.03 2.14
CA ALA A 58 -10.08 5.79 3.39
C ALA A 58 -9.50 7.21 3.25
N MET A 59 -8.48 7.39 2.40
CA MET A 59 -7.82 8.67 2.15
C MET A 59 -8.59 9.61 1.22
N ASP A 60 -9.72 9.17 0.64
CA ASP A 60 -10.62 10.04 -0.15
C ASP A 60 -11.46 10.97 0.75
N GLY A 61 -11.55 10.65 2.05
CA GLY A 61 -12.23 11.49 3.04
C GLY A 61 -11.49 12.80 3.39
N ARG A 62 -12.22 13.74 4.02
CA ARG A 62 -11.68 15.06 4.43
C ARG A 62 -10.71 15.01 5.62
N GLY A 63 -10.73 13.93 6.41
CA GLY A 63 -9.91 13.76 7.61
C GLY A 63 -8.66 12.91 7.39
N TRP A 64 -7.80 12.83 8.38
CA TRP A 64 -6.66 11.91 8.38
C TRP A 64 -7.06 10.59 9.07
N PRO A 65 -7.39 9.52 8.31
CA PRO A 65 -7.87 8.28 8.90
C PRO A 65 -6.76 7.57 9.67
N GLU A 66 -7.10 6.89 10.75
CA GLU A 66 -6.19 5.96 11.41
C GLU A 66 -6.14 4.65 10.63
N LEU A 67 -4.97 4.37 10.04
CA LEU A 67 -4.71 3.18 9.24
C LEU A 67 -3.69 2.29 9.93
N GLU A 68 -3.99 1.00 10.06
CA GLU A 68 -2.98 0.01 10.44
C GLU A 68 -2.09 -0.30 9.23
N MET A 69 -0.79 -0.11 9.37
CA MET A 69 0.15 -0.35 8.28
C MET A 69 0.20 -1.84 7.90
N PRO A 70 0.25 -2.16 6.60
CA PRO A 70 0.11 -3.52 6.15
C PRO A 70 1.37 -4.31 6.45
N ARG A 71 1.21 -5.56 6.86
CA ARG A 71 2.33 -6.48 7.08
C ARG A 71 2.54 -7.34 5.83
N ILE A 72 3.81 -7.58 5.50
CA ILE A 72 4.16 -8.56 4.47
C ILE A 72 4.08 -9.94 5.10
N VAL A 73 3.26 -10.80 4.53
CA VAL A 73 3.11 -12.19 4.95
C VAL A 73 3.80 -13.08 3.92
N GLN A 74 4.53 -14.07 4.42
CA GLN A 74 5.15 -15.12 3.62
C GLN A 74 4.37 -16.43 3.81
N GLU A 75 4.42 -17.31 2.81
CA GLU A 75 3.96 -18.70 2.95
C GLU A 75 4.93 -19.54 3.79
#